data_AF-A0A4P8EEM0-F1
#
_entry.id   AF-A0A4P8EEM0-F1
#
_cell.length_a   1.000
_cell.length_b   1.000
_cell.length_c   1.000
_cell.angle_alpha   90.00
_cell.angle_beta   90.00
_cell.angle_gamma   90.00
#
_symmetry.space_group_name_H-M   'P 1'
#
loop_
_entity.id
_entity.type
_entity.pdbx_description
1 polymer ?
#
loop_
_entity_poly.entity_id
_entity_poly.type
_entity_poly.pdbx_seq_one_letter_code
_entity_poly.pdbx_strand_id
1 'polypeptide(L)'
;MHLNQHLLPALGLAASLAMPTVLSAHADEHSVQDTALASPSTIVECTLENGDAAKCANYVVKYLPDNLEIGPFCPATLDDAGGIWHWDGDEAGLYRIDSDFLRMLDEQGYTFFNEAGEVYSFDIRIEGPTEANECIAGSVDPEVEMTVLIPANPVMADEPTSLGTVSQVGIGLDGVPIFGDAPSGLDTGHMPALDVCGGHVDPGGWYHWHATATDVNGVFETEGVDAECVNVEQDQTAQFGYAFDGLAMFGTLNYDGSVPDPAGYCAAMAREGG
;
A
#
# COMPACT_ATOMS: atom_id res chain seq x y z
N MET A 1 -1.32 83.84 -10.33
CA MET A 1 0.03 83.24 -10.44
C MET A 1 -0.10 81.74 -10.36
N HIS A 2 0.56 81.05 -11.28
CA HIS A 2 0.54 79.60 -11.53
C HIS A 2 0.90 78.71 -10.32
N LEU A 3 0.30 77.51 -10.27
CA LEU A 3 0.91 76.16 -10.19
C LEU A 3 -0.27 75.17 -9.94
N ASN A 4 -0.76 74.36 -10.87
CA ASN A 4 -0.24 73.17 -11.57
C ASN A 4 0.12 71.95 -10.68
N GLN A 5 -0.58 70.84 -10.98
CA GLN A 5 -0.25 69.41 -10.74
C GLN A 5 -0.28 68.94 -9.26
N HIS A 6 -0.87 67.80 -8.87
CA HIS A 6 -0.71 66.44 -9.40
C HIS A 6 -1.86 65.51 -8.96
N LEU A 7 -2.34 64.67 -9.88
CA LEU A 7 -3.05 63.42 -9.61
C LEU A 7 -2.08 62.44 -8.93
N LEU A 8 -2.46 61.83 -7.80
CA LEU A 8 -1.87 60.57 -7.32
C LEU A 8 -2.97 59.49 -7.30
N PRO A 9 -2.78 58.35 -7.97
CA PRO A 9 -3.57 57.16 -7.76
C PRO A 9 -2.92 56.21 -6.74
N ALA A 10 -3.76 55.30 -6.24
CA ALA A 10 -3.44 53.98 -5.67
C ALA A 10 -2.84 53.93 -4.25
N LEU A 11 -3.54 53.24 -3.36
CA LEU A 11 -3.06 51.94 -2.87
C LEU A 11 -4.26 51.14 -2.34
N GLY A 12 -4.79 50.25 -3.17
CA GLY A 12 -5.68 49.19 -2.71
C GLY A 12 -4.85 48.16 -1.96
N LEU A 13 -5.15 47.96 -0.68
CA LEU A 13 -4.57 46.90 0.12
C LEU A 13 -5.14 45.57 -0.38
N ALA A 14 -4.47 44.92 -1.34
CA ALA A 14 -4.74 43.54 -1.67
C ALA A 14 -4.22 42.68 -0.51
N ALA A 15 -5.12 42.23 0.36
CA ALA A 15 -4.83 41.19 1.33
C ALA A 15 -4.56 39.91 0.53
N SER A 16 -3.29 39.58 0.33
CA SER A 16 -2.86 38.29 -0.15
C SER A 16 -3.33 37.24 0.86
N LEU A 17 -4.32 36.43 0.49
CA LEU A 17 -4.58 35.17 1.18
C LEU A 17 -3.30 34.34 1.07
N ALA A 18 -2.60 34.17 2.19
CA ALA A 18 -1.62 33.11 2.31
C ALA A 18 -2.38 31.79 2.15
N MET A 19 -2.14 31.08 1.05
CA MET A 19 -2.54 29.69 0.96
C MET A 19 -1.86 28.96 2.13
N PRO A 20 -2.57 28.11 2.89
CA PRO A 20 -1.91 27.25 3.86
C PRO A 20 -0.90 26.43 3.09
N THR A 21 0.38 26.64 3.37
CA THR A 21 1.42 25.70 2.98
C THR A 21 1.05 24.39 3.65
N VAL A 22 0.56 23.43 2.87
CA VAL A 22 0.57 22.03 3.30
C VAL A 22 2.03 21.78 3.66
N LEU A 23 2.30 21.61 4.94
CA LEU A 23 3.61 21.22 5.41
C LEU A 23 3.76 19.80 4.85
N SER A 24 4.42 19.64 3.70
CA SER A 24 4.82 18.30 3.25
C SER A 24 5.66 17.74 4.38
N ALA A 25 5.13 16.74 5.09
CA ALA A 25 5.86 16.01 6.10
C ALA A 25 6.92 15.20 5.34
N HIS A 26 8.05 15.82 5.00
CA HIS A 26 9.14 15.11 4.36
C HIS A 26 9.66 14.01 5.28
N ALA A 27 10.15 12.92 4.69
CA ALA A 27 10.72 11.82 5.45
C ALA A 27 11.93 12.29 6.29
N ASP A 28 11.97 11.87 7.54
CA ASP A 28 13.05 12.13 8.49
C ASP A 28 13.33 10.89 9.36
N GLU A 29 14.30 10.96 10.26
CA GLU A 29 14.61 9.83 11.16
C GLU A 29 13.42 9.33 12.01
N HIS A 30 12.36 10.11 12.20
CA HIS A 30 11.25 9.76 13.08
C HIS A 30 9.97 9.37 12.35
N SER A 31 10.03 9.27 11.02
CA SER A 31 8.86 9.01 10.19
C SER A 31 8.35 7.57 10.29
N VAL A 32 9.24 6.59 10.47
CA VAL A 32 8.88 5.17 10.63
C VAL A 32 8.82 4.80 12.11
N GLN A 33 7.79 4.04 12.49
CA GLN A 33 7.55 3.58 13.86
C GLN A 33 8.70 2.75 14.42
N ASP A 34 9.08 3.00 15.67
CA ASP A 34 10.15 2.29 16.38
C ASP A 34 9.91 0.77 16.43
N THR A 35 8.65 0.32 16.45
CA THR A 35 8.29 -1.11 16.46
C THR A 35 8.72 -1.85 15.21
N ALA A 36 8.96 -1.13 14.10
CA ALA A 36 9.42 -1.69 12.84
C ALA A 36 10.95 -1.69 12.70
N LEU A 37 11.65 -0.82 13.43
CA LEU A 37 13.07 -0.60 13.25
C LEU A 37 13.93 -1.72 13.87
N ALA A 38 14.86 -2.26 13.09
CA ALA A 38 15.91 -3.16 13.56
C ALA A 38 17.11 -2.39 14.16
N SER A 39 17.30 -1.13 13.74
CA SER A 39 18.30 -0.23 14.30
C SER A 39 17.84 1.23 14.20
N PRO A 40 18.43 2.16 14.99
CA PRO A 40 18.10 3.57 14.87
C PRO A 40 18.27 4.10 13.45
N SER A 41 17.26 4.80 12.97
CA SER A 41 17.24 5.49 11.68
C SER A 41 18.24 6.66 11.65
N THR A 42 18.67 7.04 10.44
CA THR A 42 19.65 8.11 10.23
C THR A 42 19.38 8.88 8.95
N ILE A 43 19.87 10.11 8.86
CA ILE A 43 19.98 10.83 7.58
C ILE A 43 21.35 10.57 6.96
N VAL A 44 21.37 10.09 5.72
CA VAL A 44 22.58 9.82 4.94
C VAL A 44 22.60 10.62 3.65
N GLU A 45 23.80 10.81 3.08
CA GLU A 45 23.93 11.33 1.72
C GLU A 45 23.54 10.25 0.72
N CYS A 46 22.77 10.61 -0.31
CA CYS A 46 22.29 9.72 -1.35
C CYS A 46 22.28 10.44 -2.72
N THR A 47 22.00 9.69 -3.79
CA THR A 47 21.87 10.23 -5.14
C THR A 47 20.49 9.90 -5.68
N LEU A 48 19.77 10.90 -6.17
CA LEU A 48 18.46 10.71 -6.81
C LEU A 48 18.63 10.09 -8.21
N GLU A 49 17.54 9.60 -8.80
CA GLU A 49 17.57 8.98 -10.13
C GLU A 49 18.07 9.93 -11.23
N ASN A 50 17.82 11.24 -11.07
CA ASN A 50 18.29 12.28 -11.99
C ASN A 50 19.80 12.59 -11.84
N GLY A 51 20.48 11.96 -10.87
CA GLY A 51 21.91 12.15 -10.58
C GLY A 51 22.23 13.25 -9.57
N ASP A 52 21.23 13.99 -9.07
CA ASP A 52 21.44 15.03 -8.07
C ASP A 52 21.82 14.43 -6.71
N ALA A 53 22.74 15.12 -6.02
CA ALA A 53 23.08 14.81 -4.64
C ALA A 53 21.93 15.23 -3.72
N ALA A 54 21.53 14.34 -2.81
CA ALA A 54 20.43 14.55 -1.89
C ALA A 54 20.75 13.97 -0.49
N LYS A 55 19.82 14.19 0.43
CA LYS A 55 19.79 13.53 1.73
C LYS A 55 18.60 12.58 1.78
N CYS A 56 18.84 11.37 2.28
CA CYS A 56 17.81 10.36 2.45
C CYS A 56 17.70 9.95 3.91
N ALA A 57 16.48 9.75 4.38
CA ALA A 57 16.22 8.99 5.58
C ALA A 57 16.52 7.52 5.30
N ASN A 58 17.35 6.92 6.14
CA ASN A 58 17.77 5.53 6.08
C ASN A 58 17.12 4.76 7.24
N TYR A 59 16.26 3.82 6.88
CA TYR A 59 15.58 2.92 7.82
C TYR A 59 16.12 1.51 7.62
N VAL A 60 16.49 0.85 8.70
CA VAL A 60 16.70 -0.60 8.70
C VAL A 60 15.51 -1.18 9.43
N VAL A 61 14.59 -1.78 8.69
CA VAL A 61 13.33 -2.33 9.21
C VAL A 61 13.40 -3.84 9.32
N LYS A 62 12.65 -4.40 10.26
CA LYS A 62 12.47 -5.84 10.46
C LYS A 62 11.58 -6.44 9.38
N TYR A 63 11.63 -7.76 9.24
CA TYR A 63 10.72 -8.54 8.40
C TYR A 63 9.22 -8.29 8.69
N LEU A 64 8.88 -7.94 9.93
CA LEU A 64 7.54 -7.62 10.41
C LEU A 64 7.65 -6.68 11.64
N PRO A 65 6.78 -5.65 11.77
CA PRO A 65 6.74 -4.81 12.98
C PRO A 65 6.28 -5.58 14.22
N ASP A 66 6.82 -5.23 15.39
CA ASP A 66 6.54 -5.95 16.65
C ASP A 66 5.07 -5.93 17.08
N ASN A 67 4.33 -4.92 16.62
CA ASN A 67 2.94 -4.66 16.97
C ASN A 67 1.94 -5.04 15.86
N LEU A 68 2.40 -5.65 14.77
CA LEU A 68 1.54 -6.03 13.65
C LEU A 68 1.18 -7.52 13.74
N GLU A 69 -0.09 -7.80 13.95
CA GLU A 69 -0.66 -9.13 13.77
C GLU A 69 -1.10 -9.31 12.32
N ILE A 70 -0.66 -10.41 11.68
CA ILE A 70 -0.92 -10.71 10.27
C ILE A 70 -1.77 -11.96 10.10
N GLY A 71 -2.42 -12.07 8.95
CA GLY A 71 -3.36 -13.15 8.68
C GLY A 71 -4.75 -12.89 9.26
N PRO A 72 -5.72 -13.81 9.06
CA PRO A 72 -5.59 -15.07 8.32
C PRO A 72 -5.34 -14.87 6.80
N PHE A 73 -4.68 -15.84 6.16
CA PHE A 73 -4.39 -15.86 4.71
C PHE A 73 -5.24 -16.93 3.99
N CYS A 74 -4.73 -18.15 3.85
CA CYS A 74 -5.48 -19.27 3.31
C CYS A 74 -6.42 -19.88 4.38
N PRO A 75 -7.70 -20.11 4.08
CA PRO A 75 -8.55 -20.92 4.95
C PRO A 75 -8.07 -22.38 4.93
N ALA A 76 -8.27 -23.10 6.03
CA ALA A 76 -7.93 -24.52 6.09
C ALA A 76 -9.01 -25.40 5.41
N THR A 77 -10.27 -24.99 5.55
CA THR A 77 -11.43 -25.70 5.00
C THR A 77 -12.47 -24.72 4.46
N LEU A 78 -13.46 -25.24 3.73
CA LEU A 78 -14.63 -24.45 3.28
C LEU A 78 -15.50 -23.91 4.43
N ASP A 79 -15.35 -24.42 5.65
CA ASP A 79 -16.07 -23.87 6.81
C ASP A 79 -15.36 -22.65 7.42
N ASP A 80 -14.12 -22.37 6.98
CA ASP A 80 -13.31 -21.24 7.43
C ASP A 80 -13.35 -20.09 6.42
N ALA A 81 -12.92 -18.90 6.87
CA ALA A 81 -12.67 -17.77 5.99
C ALA A 81 -11.20 -17.35 6.10
N GLY A 82 -10.55 -17.22 4.95
CA GLY A 82 -9.16 -16.82 4.78
C GLY A 82 -8.95 -15.33 4.98
N GLY A 83 -8.19 -14.69 4.11
CA GLY A 83 -8.06 -13.25 4.00
C GLY A 83 -8.90 -12.73 2.84
N ILE A 84 -8.28 -11.99 1.92
CA ILE A 84 -8.92 -11.45 0.73
C ILE A 84 -8.10 -11.77 -0.52
N TRP A 85 -8.76 -11.75 -1.68
CA TRP A 85 -8.08 -11.84 -2.96
C TRP A 85 -8.81 -11.02 -4.02
N HIS A 86 -8.04 -10.39 -4.91
CA HIS A 86 -8.58 -9.71 -6.08
C HIS A 86 -8.60 -10.68 -7.25
N TRP A 87 -9.80 -11.03 -7.71
CA TRP A 87 -10.04 -11.95 -8.83
C TRP A 87 -10.25 -11.16 -10.11
N ASP A 88 -9.54 -11.51 -11.17
CA ASP A 88 -9.56 -10.84 -12.47
C ASP A 88 -10.18 -11.69 -13.59
N GLY A 89 -10.85 -12.81 -13.24
CA GLY A 89 -11.56 -13.68 -14.17
C GLY A 89 -13.03 -13.30 -14.40
N ASP A 90 -13.86 -14.29 -14.70
CA ASP A 90 -15.31 -14.03 -14.81
C ASP A 90 -15.84 -13.67 -13.41
N GLU A 91 -16.70 -12.64 -13.37
CA GLU A 91 -17.12 -11.99 -12.12
C GLU A 91 -15.94 -11.38 -11.35
N ALA A 92 -15.05 -10.67 -12.06
CA ALA A 92 -13.93 -9.95 -11.45
C ALA A 92 -14.35 -9.01 -10.31
N GLY A 93 -13.49 -8.93 -9.29
CA GLY A 93 -13.71 -8.11 -8.11
C GLY A 93 -12.86 -8.52 -6.92
N LEU A 94 -13.01 -7.78 -5.83
CA LEU A 94 -12.40 -8.10 -4.54
C LEU A 94 -13.31 -9.05 -3.76
N TYR A 95 -12.74 -10.14 -3.25
CA TYR A 95 -13.48 -11.17 -2.54
C TYR A 95 -12.87 -11.51 -1.19
N ARG A 96 -13.73 -11.85 -0.25
CA ARG A 96 -13.38 -12.62 0.94
C ARG A 96 -13.05 -14.05 0.51
N ILE A 97 -11.96 -14.63 0.99
CA ILE A 97 -11.64 -16.02 0.67
C ILE A 97 -12.47 -16.96 1.56
N ASP A 98 -13.73 -17.19 1.20
CA ASP A 98 -14.68 -18.05 1.92
C ASP A 98 -15.27 -19.15 1.01
N SER A 99 -16.20 -19.95 1.54
CA SER A 99 -16.84 -21.01 0.75
C SER A 99 -17.55 -20.50 -0.50
N ASP A 100 -18.20 -19.34 -0.45
CA ASP A 100 -19.01 -18.87 -1.58
C ASP A 100 -18.08 -18.47 -2.72
N PHE A 101 -17.00 -17.75 -2.40
CA PHE A 101 -15.97 -17.40 -3.36
C PHE A 101 -15.27 -18.63 -3.95
N LEU A 102 -14.81 -19.56 -3.11
CA LEU A 102 -14.10 -20.76 -3.58
C LEU A 102 -14.97 -21.65 -4.48
N ARG A 103 -16.28 -21.72 -4.21
CA ARG A 103 -17.22 -22.45 -5.08
C ARG A 103 -17.47 -21.73 -6.39
N MET A 104 -17.51 -20.39 -6.39
CA MET A 104 -17.62 -19.60 -7.61
C MET A 104 -16.39 -19.81 -8.52
N LEU A 105 -15.19 -19.90 -7.96
CA LEU A 105 -13.98 -20.26 -8.72
C LEU A 105 -14.04 -21.70 -9.28
N ASP A 106 -14.54 -22.67 -8.50
CA ASP A 106 -14.69 -24.06 -8.94
C ASP A 106 -15.64 -24.17 -10.15
N GLU A 107 -16.74 -23.42 -10.16
CA GLU A 107 -17.67 -23.33 -11.30
C GLU A 107 -17.00 -22.77 -12.57
N GLN A 108 -15.96 -21.95 -12.41
CA GLN A 108 -15.12 -21.41 -13.48
C GLN A 108 -13.96 -22.33 -13.88
N GLY A 109 -13.79 -23.47 -13.20
CA GLY A 109 -12.74 -24.46 -13.47
C GLY A 109 -11.46 -24.27 -12.65
N TYR A 110 -11.50 -23.46 -11.60
CA TYR A 110 -10.40 -23.26 -10.65
C TYR A 110 -10.74 -23.93 -9.31
N THR A 111 -10.34 -25.19 -9.14
CA THR A 111 -10.73 -26.01 -7.98
C THR A 111 -9.66 -25.94 -6.88
N PHE A 112 -9.94 -25.17 -5.83
CA PHE A 112 -9.02 -24.95 -4.70
C PHE A 112 -9.23 -25.89 -3.49
N PHE A 113 -10.12 -26.88 -3.58
CA PHE A 113 -10.46 -27.74 -2.45
C PHE A 113 -10.75 -29.18 -2.88
N ASN A 114 -10.64 -30.12 -1.94
CA ASN A 114 -10.94 -31.52 -2.16
C ASN A 114 -12.41 -31.89 -1.84
N GLU A 115 -12.80 -33.14 -2.08
CA GLU A 115 -14.17 -33.63 -1.82
C GLU A 115 -14.60 -33.51 -0.34
N ALA A 116 -13.64 -33.52 0.60
CA ALA A 116 -13.88 -33.32 2.02
C ALA A 116 -14.01 -31.84 2.41
N GLY A 117 -13.76 -30.90 1.49
CA GLY A 117 -13.78 -29.47 1.74
C GLY A 117 -12.49 -28.92 2.35
N GLU A 118 -11.39 -29.68 2.34
CA GLU A 118 -10.07 -29.16 2.71
C GLU A 118 -9.51 -28.32 1.56
N VAL A 119 -9.01 -27.13 1.87
CA VAL A 119 -8.49 -26.19 0.88
C VAL A 119 -7.02 -26.52 0.60
N TYR A 120 -6.67 -26.64 -0.68
CA TYR A 120 -5.29 -26.83 -1.10
C TYR A 120 -4.53 -25.54 -0.87
N SER A 121 -3.48 -25.64 -0.06
CA SER A 121 -2.58 -24.52 0.21
C SER A 121 -1.16 -25.00 0.45
N PHE A 122 -0.21 -24.12 0.20
CA PHE A 122 1.21 -24.38 0.46
C PHE A 122 1.92 -23.14 0.97
N ASP A 123 3.05 -23.37 1.66
CA ASP A 123 3.97 -22.31 2.06
C ASP A 123 5.02 -22.11 0.96
N ILE A 124 4.96 -20.96 0.27
CA ILE A 124 5.85 -20.62 -0.86
C ILE A 124 7.35 -20.64 -0.52
N ARG A 125 7.69 -20.56 0.77
CA ARG A 125 9.09 -20.60 1.23
C ARG A 125 9.60 -22.00 1.50
N ILE A 126 8.71 -22.96 1.68
CA ILE A 126 9.04 -24.32 2.07
C ILE A 126 8.91 -25.25 0.88
N GLU A 127 7.86 -25.09 0.08
CA GLU A 127 7.52 -25.98 -1.00
C GLU A 127 6.85 -25.25 -2.17
N GLY A 128 6.59 -25.98 -3.25
CA GLY A 128 5.86 -25.50 -4.42
C GLY A 128 4.53 -26.23 -4.57
N PRO A 129 3.65 -25.74 -5.46
CA PRO A 129 2.31 -26.28 -5.59
C PRO A 129 2.32 -27.71 -6.12
N THR A 130 1.35 -28.51 -5.67
CA THR A 130 1.18 -29.92 -6.07
C THR A 130 -0.11 -30.18 -6.84
N GLU A 131 -1.11 -29.33 -6.64
CA GLU A 131 -2.40 -29.31 -7.31
C GLU A 131 -2.45 -28.19 -8.37
N ALA A 132 -3.46 -28.24 -9.24
CA ALA A 132 -3.64 -27.26 -10.31
C ALA A 132 -3.95 -25.85 -9.79
N ASN A 133 -4.66 -25.76 -8.67
CA ASN A 133 -5.05 -24.51 -8.02
C ASN A 133 -4.80 -24.65 -6.53
N GLU A 134 -3.98 -23.76 -5.98
CA GLU A 134 -3.65 -23.76 -4.56
C GLU A 134 -3.58 -22.33 -4.04
N CYS A 135 -4.06 -22.15 -2.81
CA CYS A 135 -3.89 -20.91 -2.08
C CYS A 135 -2.44 -20.81 -1.57
N ILE A 136 -1.81 -19.67 -1.81
CA ILE A 136 -0.43 -19.41 -1.42
C ILE A 136 -0.44 -18.58 -0.13
N ALA A 137 0.29 -19.06 0.87
CA ALA A 137 0.70 -18.27 2.01
C ALA A 137 2.22 -18.41 2.20
N GLY A 138 2.84 -17.55 3.00
CA GLY A 138 4.27 -17.63 3.31
C GLY A 138 4.50 -17.54 4.82
N SER A 139 5.45 -18.32 5.34
CA SER A 139 5.93 -18.14 6.72
C SER A 139 6.92 -16.98 6.82
N VAL A 140 6.90 -16.25 7.92
CA VAL A 140 7.90 -15.18 8.17
C VAL A 140 9.29 -15.74 8.48
N ASP A 141 10.32 -14.95 8.17
CA ASP A 141 11.70 -15.19 8.56
C ASP A 141 12.18 -14.11 9.53
N PRO A 142 12.33 -14.44 10.83
CA PRO A 142 12.69 -13.46 11.82
C PRO A 142 14.13 -12.93 11.69
N GLU A 143 14.96 -13.53 10.84
CA GLU A 143 16.33 -13.08 10.59
C GLU A 143 16.43 -12.02 9.49
N VAL A 144 15.33 -11.74 8.78
CA VAL A 144 15.34 -10.78 7.67
C VAL A 144 15.23 -9.35 8.18
N GLU A 145 16.12 -8.50 7.66
CA GLU A 145 16.10 -7.05 7.79
C GLU A 145 16.17 -6.43 6.40
N MET A 146 15.50 -5.29 6.22
CA MET A 146 15.47 -4.55 4.95
C MET A 146 15.97 -3.14 5.16
N THR A 147 16.78 -2.64 4.22
CA THR A 147 17.24 -1.25 4.21
C THR A 147 16.43 -0.44 3.21
N VAL A 148 15.84 0.65 3.69
CA VAL A 148 14.96 1.53 2.92
C VAL A 148 15.55 2.94 2.95
N LEU A 149 15.70 3.54 1.77
CA LEU A 149 16.14 4.92 1.61
C LEU A 149 15.00 5.75 1.02
N ILE A 150 14.59 6.80 1.73
CA ILE A 150 13.57 7.74 1.27
C ILE A 150 14.18 9.14 1.19
N PRO A 151 14.11 9.85 0.05
CA PRO A 151 14.54 11.23 -0.05
C PRO A 151 13.88 12.13 1.02
N ALA A 152 14.70 12.76 1.85
CA ALA A 152 14.24 13.68 2.89
C ALA A 152 13.81 15.04 2.31
N ASN A 153 14.11 15.30 1.04
CA ASN A 153 13.64 16.44 0.29
C ASN A 153 13.38 15.96 -1.16
N PRO A 154 12.18 15.44 -1.46
CA PRO A 154 11.84 14.93 -2.78
C PRO A 154 11.91 16.04 -3.83
N VAL A 155 12.25 15.66 -5.06
CA VAL A 155 12.26 16.54 -6.23
C VAL A 155 11.22 16.02 -7.20
N MET A 156 10.30 16.89 -7.63
CA MET A 156 9.30 16.51 -8.62
C MET A 156 9.99 16.11 -9.93
N ALA A 157 9.65 14.93 -10.43
CA ALA A 157 10.03 14.50 -11.77
C ALA A 157 9.31 15.34 -12.82
N ASP A 158 9.93 15.50 -14.00
CA ASP A 158 9.32 16.21 -15.14
C ASP A 158 8.10 15.45 -15.69
N GLU A 159 8.12 14.11 -15.59
CA GLU A 159 7.06 13.20 -16.06
C GLU A 159 6.83 12.10 -15.02
N PRO A 160 5.61 11.53 -14.92
CA PRO A 160 5.34 10.40 -14.03
C PRO A 160 6.15 9.16 -14.41
N THR A 161 6.68 8.45 -13.41
CA THR A 161 7.30 7.14 -13.60
C THR A 161 6.21 6.07 -13.68
N SER A 162 6.22 5.28 -14.76
CA SER A 162 5.34 4.11 -14.86
C SER A 162 5.84 3.03 -13.90
N LEU A 163 4.98 2.60 -13.00
CA LEU A 163 5.20 1.39 -12.20
C LEU A 163 4.83 0.17 -13.04
N GLY A 164 5.65 -0.88 -13.00
CA GLY A 164 5.32 -2.18 -13.58
C GLY A 164 4.61 -3.08 -12.56
N THR A 165 4.18 -4.26 -12.99
CA THR A 165 3.67 -5.32 -12.08
C THR A 165 4.73 -5.66 -11.04
N VAL A 166 4.32 -5.88 -9.79
CA VAL A 166 5.20 -6.20 -8.64
C VAL A 166 6.22 -5.08 -8.30
N SER A 167 5.93 -3.84 -8.67
CA SER A 167 6.83 -2.72 -8.36
C SER A 167 6.78 -2.34 -6.89
N GLN A 168 7.95 -2.10 -6.33
CA GLN A 168 8.13 -1.42 -5.05
C GLN A 168 7.67 0.03 -5.16
N VAL A 169 6.61 0.39 -4.43
CA VAL A 169 6.00 1.73 -4.45
C VAL A 169 6.62 2.61 -3.37
N GLY A 170 6.75 2.07 -2.17
CA GLY A 170 7.19 2.84 -1.02
C GLY A 170 7.31 2.03 0.27
N ILE A 171 7.25 2.75 1.38
CA ILE A 171 7.31 2.24 2.74
C ILE A 171 6.18 2.85 3.58
N GLY A 172 5.48 2.01 4.34
CA GLY A 172 4.50 2.48 5.31
C GLY A 172 5.16 3.18 6.51
N LEU A 173 4.41 4.01 7.23
CA LEU A 173 4.88 4.58 8.50
C LEU A 173 5.07 3.48 9.56
N ASP A 174 4.41 2.34 9.40
CA ASP A 174 4.63 1.11 10.15
C ASP A 174 5.89 0.34 9.72
N GLY A 175 6.66 0.84 8.76
CA GLY A 175 7.89 0.21 8.26
C GLY A 175 7.69 -1.02 7.38
N VAL A 176 6.47 -1.29 6.93
CA VAL A 176 6.15 -2.39 6.01
C VAL A 176 6.26 -1.89 4.55
N PRO A 177 7.03 -2.55 3.67
CA PRO A 177 7.12 -2.13 2.27
C PRO A 177 5.77 -2.23 1.55
N ILE A 178 5.56 -1.35 0.58
CA ILE A 178 4.32 -1.26 -0.19
C ILE A 178 4.62 -1.60 -1.64
N PHE A 179 3.84 -2.52 -2.18
CA PHE A 179 3.95 -2.99 -3.55
C PHE A 179 2.71 -2.61 -4.35
N GLY A 180 2.92 -2.45 -5.66
CA GLY A 180 1.85 -2.21 -6.61
C GLY A 180 1.13 -3.50 -7.00
N ASP A 181 0.52 -3.48 -8.17
CA ASP A 181 -0.35 -4.55 -8.63
C ASP A 181 0.34 -5.92 -8.64
N ALA A 182 -0.40 -6.91 -8.16
CA ALA A 182 -0.02 -8.31 -8.27
C ALA A 182 -0.15 -8.79 -9.73
N PRO A 183 0.60 -9.84 -10.11
CA PRO A 183 0.34 -10.54 -11.37
C PRO A 183 -1.08 -11.12 -11.42
N SER A 184 -1.62 -11.27 -12.63
CA SER A 184 -2.94 -11.88 -12.86
C SER A 184 -3.02 -13.28 -12.24
N GLY A 185 -4.14 -13.57 -11.56
CA GLY A 185 -4.44 -14.91 -11.04
C GLY A 185 -4.61 -15.94 -12.15
N LEU A 186 -5.06 -15.50 -13.33
CA LEU A 186 -5.27 -16.33 -14.50
C LEU A 186 -3.96 -16.88 -15.09
N ASP A 187 -2.86 -16.14 -14.93
CA ASP A 187 -1.55 -16.55 -15.45
C ASP A 187 -0.93 -17.68 -14.63
N THR A 188 -1.16 -17.67 -13.31
CA THR A 188 -0.52 -18.60 -12.39
C THR A 188 -1.42 -19.79 -12.04
N GLY A 189 -2.74 -19.61 -12.04
CA GLY A 189 -3.70 -20.59 -11.53
C GLY A 189 -3.69 -20.74 -10.01
N HIS A 190 -2.86 -19.98 -9.30
CA HIS A 190 -2.71 -20.01 -7.86
C HIS A 190 -3.13 -18.67 -7.25
N MET A 191 -3.58 -18.71 -6.00
CA MET A 191 -4.13 -17.54 -5.31
C MET A 191 -3.14 -17.04 -4.25
N PRO A 192 -2.36 -15.97 -4.52
CA PRO A 192 -1.61 -15.28 -3.47
C PRO A 192 -2.58 -14.59 -2.52
N ALA A 193 -2.87 -15.24 -1.38
CA ALA A 193 -3.83 -14.73 -0.43
C ALA A 193 -3.23 -13.57 0.37
N LEU A 194 -3.90 -12.42 0.31
CA LEU A 194 -3.67 -11.32 1.23
C LEU A 194 -4.44 -11.59 2.52
N ASP A 195 -4.00 -11.05 3.65
CA ASP A 195 -4.84 -10.98 4.84
C ASP A 195 -5.89 -9.87 4.72
N VAL A 196 -6.75 -9.75 5.74
CA VAL A 196 -7.82 -8.74 5.79
C VAL A 196 -7.31 -7.31 5.80
N CYS A 197 -6.04 -7.07 6.11
CA CYS A 197 -5.44 -5.74 6.04
C CYS A 197 -4.75 -5.48 4.69
N GLY A 198 -4.75 -6.47 3.79
CA GLY A 198 -4.29 -6.35 2.42
C GLY A 198 -2.80 -6.55 2.24
N GLY A 199 -2.15 -7.34 3.10
CA GLY A 199 -0.74 -7.71 2.96
C GLY A 199 -0.51 -9.21 3.07
N HIS A 200 0.70 -9.64 2.74
CA HIS A 200 1.15 -11.04 2.81
C HIS A 200 2.67 -11.15 2.90
N VAL A 201 3.17 -12.37 3.05
CA VAL A 201 4.60 -12.66 3.22
C VAL A 201 5.24 -12.96 1.87
N ASP A 202 6.29 -12.20 1.55
CA ASP A 202 7.14 -12.41 0.37
C ASP A 202 7.90 -13.75 0.47
N PRO A 203 8.25 -14.41 -0.65
CA PRO A 203 9.12 -15.60 -0.63
C PRO A 203 10.46 -15.39 0.09
N GLY A 204 10.93 -14.14 0.20
CA GLY A 204 12.07 -13.75 1.01
C GLY A 204 11.85 -13.80 2.52
N GLY A 205 10.62 -14.01 3.01
CA GLY A 205 10.30 -14.17 4.44
C GLY A 205 9.92 -12.89 5.18
N TRP A 206 9.65 -11.79 4.46
CA TRP A 206 9.25 -10.51 5.04
C TRP A 206 7.86 -10.11 4.54
N TYR A 207 7.14 -9.35 5.36
CA TYR A 207 5.75 -8.98 5.09
C TYR A 207 5.65 -7.68 4.29
N HIS A 208 4.64 -7.56 3.42
CA HIS A 208 4.40 -6.36 2.61
C HIS A 208 2.93 -6.11 2.30
N TRP A 209 2.62 -4.84 2.04
CA TRP A 209 1.29 -4.37 1.70
C TRP A 209 1.05 -4.32 0.19
N HIS A 210 -0.16 -4.70 -0.23
CA HIS A 210 -0.74 -4.38 -1.55
C HIS A 210 -1.94 -3.43 -1.46
N ALA A 211 -2.39 -3.12 -0.23
CA ALA A 211 -3.46 -2.17 0.03
C ALA A 211 -2.96 -1.05 0.96
N THR A 212 -3.68 0.07 0.95
CA THR A 212 -3.55 1.06 2.01
C THR A 212 -4.22 0.52 3.27
N ALA A 213 -3.46 -0.22 4.10
CA ALA A 213 -3.99 -0.96 5.24
C ALA A 213 -4.75 -0.09 6.26
N THR A 214 -4.43 1.21 6.34
CA THR A 214 -5.12 2.19 7.19
C THR A 214 -6.48 2.65 6.64
N ASP A 215 -6.91 2.18 5.48
CA ASP A 215 -8.14 2.61 4.81
C ASP A 215 -8.91 1.46 4.13
N VAL A 216 -8.39 0.24 4.23
CA VAL A 216 -8.94 -0.91 3.50
C VAL A 216 -10.39 -1.23 3.90
N ASN A 217 -10.82 -0.89 5.11
CA ASN A 217 -12.22 -1.08 5.53
C ASN A 217 -13.21 -0.23 4.72
N GLY A 218 -12.81 0.97 4.28
CA GLY A 218 -13.64 1.79 3.39
C GLY A 218 -13.83 1.15 2.02
N VAL A 219 -12.81 0.42 1.55
CA VAL A 219 -12.88 -0.37 0.31
C VAL A 219 -13.85 -1.53 0.48
N PHE A 220 -13.76 -2.28 1.58
CA PHE A 220 -14.69 -3.39 1.85
C PHE A 220 -16.15 -2.93 1.91
N GLU A 221 -16.43 -1.79 2.56
CA GLU A 221 -17.78 -1.22 2.59
C GLU A 221 -18.28 -0.85 1.19
N THR A 222 -17.41 -0.26 0.36
CA THR A 222 -17.76 0.17 -1.00
C THR A 222 -18.02 -1.02 -1.93
N GLU A 223 -17.16 -2.04 -1.86
CA GLU A 223 -17.22 -3.23 -2.69
C GLU A 223 -18.19 -4.31 -2.15
N GLY A 224 -18.69 -4.15 -0.92
CA GLY A 224 -19.60 -5.10 -0.30
C GLY A 224 -18.94 -6.40 0.15
N VAL A 225 -17.67 -6.34 0.54
CA VAL A 225 -16.88 -7.50 0.99
C VAL A 225 -17.04 -7.68 2.50
N ASP A 226 -17.38 -8.90 2.94
CA ASP A 226 -17.49 -9.25 4.37
C ASP A 226 -16.11 -9.51 4.98
N ALA A 227 -15.33 -8.44 5.14
CA ALA A 227 -14.00 -8.44 5.75
C ALA A 227 -13.82 -7.17 6.60
N GLU A 228 -12.96 -7.27 7.62
CA GLU A 228 -12.59 -6.13 8.46
C GLU A 228 -11.12 -6.25 8.88
N CYS A 229 -10.32 -5.24 8.53
CA CYS A 229 -9.00 -5.03 9.09
C CYS A 229 -9.14 -4.40 10.49
N VAL A 230 -8.78 -5.19 11.51
CA VAL A 230 -8.81 -4.76 12.92
C VAL A 230 -7.41 -4.59 13.52
N ASN A 231 -6.38 -5.10 12.83
CA ASN A 231 -5.00 -5.10 13.31
C ASN A 231 -4.24 -3.81 12.96
N VAL A 232 -4.82 -2.96 12.10
CA VAL A 232 -4.28 -1.66 11.71
C VAL A 232 -5.32 -0.58 12.00
N GLU A 233 -4.91 0.51 12.63
CA GLU A 233 -5.77 1.65 12.89
C GLU A 233 -6.28 2.25 11.56
N GLN A 234 -7.60 2.40 11.46
CA GLN A 234 -8.25 2.89 10.25
C GLN A 234 -8.43 4.41 10.31
N ASP A 235 -7.82 5.13 9.36
CA ASP A 235 -8.00 6.56 9.12
C ASP A 235 -7.82 6.87 7.62
N GLN A 236 -8.94 7.13 6.93
CA GLN A 236 -8.97 7.41 5.50
C GLN A 236 -8.36 8.78 5.13
N THR A 237 -8.06 9.62 6.12
CA THR A 237 -7.53 10.99 5.93
C THR A 237 -6.04 11.09 6.26
N ALA A 238 -5.48 10.06 6.90
CA ALA A 238 -4.10 10.06 7.37
C ALA A 238 -3.10 9.81 6.25
N GLN A 239 -1.87 10.28 6.48
CA GLN A 239 -0.71 9.77 5.78
C GLN A 239 -0.44 8.35 6.27
N PHE A 240 -0.20 7.42 5.36
CA PHE A 240 0.12 6.03 5.70
C PHE A 240 1.55 5.63 5.32
N GLY A 241 2.24 6.41 4.48
CA GLY A 241 3.61 6.09 4.09
C GLY A 241 4.30 7.15 3.22
N TYR A 242 5.42 6.74 2.64
CA TYR A 242 6.20 7.48 1.65
C TYR A 242 6.46 6.62 0.43
N ALA A 243 6.27 7.18 -0.76
CA ALA A 243 6.79 6.59 -1.98
C ALA A 243 8.32 6.66 -1.99
N PHE A 244 8.98 5.79 -2.78
CA PHE A 244 10.45 5.76 -2.84
C PHE A 244 11.08 7.05 -3.41
N ASP A 245 10.31 7.88 -4.10
CA ASP A 245 10.72 9.21 -4.53
C ASP A 245 10.66 10.28 -3.42
N GLY A 246 10.12 9.92 -2.25
CA GLY A 246 10.01 10.77 -1.05
C GLY A 246 8.70 11.53 -0.92
N LEU A 247 7.73 11.33 -1.84
CA LEU A 247 6.40 11.90 -1.73
C LEU A 247 5.56 11.15 -0.69
N ALA A 248 4.80 11.89 0.11
CA ALA A 248 3.90 11.32 1.11
C ALA A 248 2.69 10.66 0.44
N MET A 249 2.29 9.48 0.94
CA MET A 249 1.12 8.74 0.49
C MET A 249 0.02 8.82 1.55
N PHE A 250 -1.20 9.12 1.11
CA PHE A 250 -2.37 9.38 1.96
C PHE A 250 -3.50 8.41 1.65
N GLY A 251 -4.42 8.26 2.60
CA GLY A 251 -5.68 7.54 2.41
C GLY A 251 -6.58 8.16 1.34
N THR A 252 -7.74 7.53 1.12
CA THR A 252 -8.68 7.85 0.03
C THR A 252 -9.43 9.16 0.22
N LEU A 253 -9.40 9.78 1.40
CA LEU A 253 -10.07 11.05 1.67
C LEU A 253 -9.07 12.19 1.86
N ASN A 254 -9.48 13.39 1.44
CA ASN A 254 -8.83 14.63 1.85
C ASN A 254 -8.90 14.79 3.38
N TYR A 255 -8.04 15.62 3.96
CA TYR A 255 -8.01 15.92 5.40
C TYR A 255 -9.36 16.41 5.96
N ASP A 256 -10.23 16.97 5.12
CA ASP A 256 -11.56 17.47 5.49
C ASP A 256 -12.67 16.42 5.29
N GLY A 257 -12.31 15.18 4.94
CA GLY A 257 -13.21 14.06 4.68
C GLY A 257 -13.85 14.08 3.30
N SER A 258 -13.49 15.01 2.41
CA SER A 258 -14.00 15.03 1.04
C SER A 258 -13.23 14.05 0.14
N VAL A 259 -13.89 13.54 -0.91
CA VAL A 259 -13.23 12.70 -1.92
C VAL A 259 -12.26 13.55 -2.75
N PRO A 260 -11.00 13.13 -2.91
CA PRO A 260 -10.00 13.80 -3.73
C PRO A 260 -10.39 14.00 -5.20
N ASP A 261 -9.88 15.07 -5.81
CA ASP A 261 -9.94 15.24 -7.26
C ASP A 261 -8.99 14.20 -7.91
N PRO A 262 -9.47 13.36 -8.86
CA PRO A 262 -8.66 12.33 -9.52
C PRO A 262 -7.36 12.82 -10.16
N ALA A 263 -7.23 14.13 -10.46
CA ALA A 263 -6.09 14.66 -11.19
C ALA A 263 -4.84 14.98 -10.33
N GLY A 264 -4.91 14.84 -8.99
CA GLY A 264 -3.86 15.33 -8.10
C GLY A 264 -3.37 14.39 -7.00
N TYR A 265 -3.79 13.13 -6.99
CA TYR A 265 -3.52 12.22 -5.89
C TYR A 265 -2.65 11.03 -6.31
N CYS A 266 -1.51 10.87 -5.63
CA CYS A 266 -0.89 9.57 -5.41
C CYS A 266 -1.63 8.87 -4.27
N ALA A 267 -2.90 8.51 -4.50
CA ALA A 267 -3.53 7.49 -3.66
C ALA A 267 -2.96 6.15 -4.12
N ALA A 268 -2.43 5.35 -3.19
CA ALA A 268 -2.08 3.95 -3.43
C ALA A 268 -3.35 3.08 -3.52
N MET A 269 -4.29 3.55 -4.34
CA MET A 269 -5.43 2.80 -4.81
C MET A 269 -5.24 2.69 -6.31
N ALA A 270 -4.76 1.52 -6.72
CA ALA A 270 -4.94 1.02 -8.07
C ALA A 270 -6.45 1.05 -8.38
N ARG A 271 -6.93 2.19 -8.89
CA ARG A 271 -8.23 2.24 -9.55
C ARG A 271 -8.05 1.44 -10.83
N GLU A 272 -8.46 0.19 -10.81
CA GLU A 272 -8.75 -0.51 -12.05
C GLU A 272 -9.83 0.27 -12.79
N GLY A 273 -9.45 0.76 -13.96
CA GLY A 273 -10.28 1.59 -14.82
C GLY A 273 -9.87 1.36 -16.26
N GLY A 274 -10.31 0.24 -16.81
CA GLY A 274 -10.16 -0.12 -18.22
C GLY A 274 -10.78 -1.46 -18.57
#